data_AF-A0A094IEB2-F1
#
_entry.id   AF-A0A094IEB2-F1
#
_cell.length_a   1.000
_cell.length_b   1.000
_cell.length_c   1.000
_cell.angle_alpha   90.00
_cell.angle_beta   90.00
_cell.angle_gamma   90.00
#
_symmetry.space_group_name_H-M   'P 1'
#
loop_
_entity.id
_entity.type
_entity.pdbx_description
1 polymer ?
#
loop_
_entity_poly.entity_id
_entity_poly.type
_entity_poly.pdbx_seq_one_letter_code
_entity_poly.pdbx_strand_id
1 'polypeptide(L)'
;MRLYKYLSISSKDDDISAFRSLKLDLVKDDTGNIDIVKRISEKYLLDDTVLLLLEKANRELKKMYRGKLKFDFCLDEQGMMSDGVDIRVECKKVKQLKEKWFKFNDELSGMQIDFEKKHIKSLQKK
;
A
#
# COMPACT_ATOMS: atom_id res chain seq x y z
N MET A 1 18.98 11.34 8.58
CA MET A 1 19.42 9.94 8.38
C MET A 1 18.68 9.00 9.35
N ARG A 2 17.53 8.44 8.93
CA ARG A 2 16.71 7.47 9.73
C ARG A 2 16.48 6.13 9.01
N LEU A 3 17.17 5.85 7.90
CA LEU A 3 16.93 4.66 7.07
C LEU A 3 17.70 3.39 7.51
N TYR A 4 18.89 3.52 8.10
CA TYR A 4 19.78 2.35 8.29
C TYR A 4 19.34 1.35 9.38
N LYS A 5 18.58 1.77 10.40
CA LYS A 5 18.18 0.86 11.50
C LYS A 5 17.07 -0.12 11.13
N TYR A 6 16.30 0.16 10.08
CA TYR A 6 15.21 -0.71 9.61
C TYR A 6 15.70 -1.77 8.62
N LEU A 7 16.75 -1.47 7.85
CA LEU A 7 17.37 -2.42 6.92
C LEU A 7 18.08 -3.59 7.62
N SER A 8 18.52 -3.42 8.88
CA SER A 8 19.18 -4.48 9.64
C SER A 8 18.23 -5.54 10.22
N ILE A 9 16.91 -5.34 10.10
CA ILE A 9 15.89 -6.33 10.48
C ILE A 9 15.33 -6.91 9.18
N SER A 10 16.23 -7.49 8.36
CA SER A 10 15.82 -8.35 7.26
C SER A 10 15.15 -9.57 7.87
N SER A 11 13.81 -9.60 7.83
CA SER A 11 13.08 -10.82 8.09
C SER A 11 13.44 -11.79 6.97
N LYS A 12 13.85 -13.03 7.29
CA LYS A 12 13.98 -14.13 6.31
C LYS A 12 12.64 -14.53 5.64
N ASP A 13 11.62 -13.71 5.82
CA ASP A 13 10.26 -13.93 5.36
C ASP A 13 10.03 -13.03 4.16
N ASP A 14 9.92 -13.66 3.00
CA ASP A 14 9.73 -12.98 1.72
C ASP A 14 8.41 -12.22 1.69
N ASP A 15 7.37 -12.70 2.40
CA ASP A 15 6.08 -12.01 2.48
C ASP A 15 6.22 -10.69 3.24
N ILE A 16 6.94 -10.65 4.38
CA ILE A 16 7.17 -9.41 5.13
C ILE A 16 7.96 -8.41 4.28
N SER A 17 8.99 -8.89 3.58
CA SER A 17 9.80 -8.04 2.69
C SER A 17 8.96 -7.46 1.56
N ALA A 18 8.11 -8.27 0.94
CA ALA A 18 7.18 -7.81 -0.08
C ALA A 18 6.17 -6.80 0.49
N PHE A 19 5.62 -7.06 1.67
CA PHE A 19 4.67 -6.17 2.34
C PHE A 19 5.25 -4.80 2.69
N ARG A 20 6.52 -4.74 3.09
CA ARG A 20 7.23 -3.47 3.32
C ARG A 20 7.37 -2.64 2.05
N SER A 21 7.53 -3.31 0.92
CA SER A 21 7.68 -2.68 -0.38
C SER A 21 6.36 -2.37 -1.06
N LEU A 22 5.21 -2.76 -0.48
CA LEU A 22 3.92 -2.45 -1.05
C LEU A 22 3.66 -0.94 -1.02
N LYS A 23 3.17 -0.45 -2.15
CA LYS A 23 2.58 0.88 -2.31
C LYS A 23 1.18 0.75 -2.89
N LEU A 24 0.34 1.76 -2.71
CA LEU A 24 -0.94 1.86 -3.41
C LEU A 24 -0.74 2.63 -4.70
N ASP A 25 -1.13 2.05 -5.82
CA ASP A 25 -1.06 2.72 -7.12
C ASP A 25 -2.28 2.37 -7.99
N LEU A 26 -2.49 3.14 -9.05
CA LEU A 26 -3.53 2.91 -10.03
C LEU A 26 -3.10 1.84 -11.02
N VAL A 27 -3.98 0.87 -11.21
CA VAL A 27 -3.82 -0.24 -12.14
C VAL A 27 -5.10 -0.44 -12.95
N LYS A 28 -4.97 -1.05 -14.13
CA LYS A 28 -6.13 -1.49 -14.94
C LYS A 28 -6.64 -2.86 -14.51
N ASP A 29 -5.71 -3.74 -14.16
CA ASP A 29 -5.95 -5.13 -13.83
C ASP A 29 -5.43 -5.41 -12.41
N ASP A 30 -5.93 -6.46 -11.75
CA ASP A 30 -5.44 -6.86 -10.42
C ASP A 30 -3.98 -7.31 -10.49
N THR A 31 -3.17 -6.86 -9.54
CA THR A 31 -1.76 -7.25 -9.42
C THR A 31 -1.58 -8.60 -8.71
N GLY A 32 -2.62 -9.05 -7.99
CA GLY A 32 -2.56 -10.24 -7.13
C GLY A 32 -1.86 -10.01 -5.78
N ASN A 33 -1.30 -8.82 -5.53
CA ASN A 33 -0.55 -8.53 -4.30
C ASN A 33 -1.43 -8.44 -3.06
N ILE A 34 -2.76 -8.39 -3.22
CA ILE A 34 -3.70 -8.52 -2.11
C ILE A 34 -3.49 -9.82 -1.32
N ASP A 35 -2.99 -10.88 -1.98
CA ASP A 35 -2.74 -12.15 -1.32
C ASP A 35 -1.54 -12.09 -0.37
N ILE A 36 -0.56 -11.21 -0.61
CA ILE A 36 0.54 -10.94 0.32
C ILE A 36 -0.02 -10.37 1.63
N VAL A 37 -0.92 -9.40 1.51
CA VAL A 37 -1.59 -8.78 2.67
C VAL A 37 -2.39 -9.82 3.44
N LYS A 38 -3.18 -10.66 2.76
CA LYS A 38 -3.94 -11.73 3.41
C LYS A 38 -3.05 -12.73 4.12
N ARG A 39 -1.98 -13.22 3.48
CA ARG A 39 -1.03 -14.16 4.11
C ARG A 39 -0.43 -13.58 5.38
N ILE A 40 -0.07 -12.30 5.38
CA ILE A 40 0.47 -11.64 6.57
C ILE A 40 -0.61 -11.43 7.63
N SER A 41 -1.80 -10.99 7.25
CA SER A 41 -2.91 -10.83 8.19
C SER A 41 -3.25 -12.15 8.89
N GLU A 42 -3.30 -13.26 8.15
CA GLU A 42 -3.53 -14.59 8.70
C GLU A 42 -2.37 -15.05 9.59
N LYS A 43 -1.13 -14.93 9.11
CA LYS A 43 0.06 -15.41 9.82
C LYS A 43 0.34 -14.65 11.12
N TYR A 44 0.00 -13.36 11.15
CA TYR A 44 0.28 -12.48 12.29
C TYR A 44 -0.96 -12.00 13.03
N LEU A 45 -2.15 -12.53 12.69
CA LEU A 45 -3.44 -12.17 13.28
C LEU A 45 -3.67 -10.65 13.27
N LEU A 46 -3.43 -10.01 12.13
CA LEU A 46 -3.64 -8.57 11.97
C LEU A 46 -5.09 -8.27 11.64
N ASP A 47 -5.57 -7.14 12.15
CA ASP A 47 -6.83 -6.56 11.73
C ASP A 47 -6.82 -6.24 10.23
N ASP A 48 -7.96 -6.41 9.56
CA ASP A 48 -8.19 -6.13 8.13
C ASP A 48 -8.03 -4.65 7.72
N THR A 49 -7.42 -3.83 8.57
CA THR A 49 -7.20 -2.39 8.41
C THR A 49 -6.54 -2.05 7.07
N VAL A 50 -5.59 -2.87 6.62
CA VAL A 50 -4.90 -2.66 5.34
C VAL A 50 -5.84 -2.92 4.17
N LEU A 51 -6.68 -3.96 4.23
CA LEU A 51 -7.69 -4.24 3.21
C LEU A 51 -8.76 -3.14 3.17
N LEU A 52 -9.18 -2.65 4.33
CA LEU A 52 -10.11 -1.53 4.46
C LEU A 52 -9.55 -0.23 3.86
N LEU A 53 -8.23 -0.01 3.94
CA LEU A 53 -7.57 1.13 3.29
C LEU A 53 -7.70 1.06 1.77
N LEU A 54 -7.52 -0.12 1.18
CA LEU A 54 -7.69 -0.34 -0.26
C LEU A 54 -9.14 -0.07 -0.71
N GLU A 55 -10.12 -0.57 0.05
CA GLU A 55 -11.54 -0.30 -0.23
C GLU A 55 -11.88 1.19 -0.14
N LYS A 56 -11.38 1.87 0.89
CA LYS A 56 -11.52 3.32 1.08
C LYS A 56 -10.91 4.08 -0.10
N ALA A 57 -9.70 3.71 -0.53
CA ALA A 57 -9.03 4.32 -1.66
C ALA A 57 -9.85 4.19 -2.95
N ASN A 58 -10.36 2.99 -3.24
CA ASN A 58 -11.20 2.73 -4.40
C ASN A 58 -12.55 3.46 -4.35
N ARG A 59 -13.16 3.58 -3.16
CA ARG A 59 -14.38 4.37 -2.98
C ARG A 59 -14.15 5.85 -3.25
N GLU A 60 -13.03 6.39 -2.78
CA GLU A 60 -12.66 7.79 -3.03
C GLU A 60 -12.30 8.04 -4.50
N LEU A 61 -11.65 7.09 -5.17
CA LEU A 61 -11.37 7.17 -6.61
C LEU A 61 -12.67 7.30 -7.41
N LYS A 62 -13.68 6.47 -7.14
CA LYS A 62 -14.97 6.47 -7.84
C LYS A 62 -15.74 7.80 -7.74
N LYS A 63 -15.47 8.61 -6.70
CA LYS A 63 -16.06 9.96 -6.57
C LYS A 63 -15.50 10.96 -7.60
N MET A 64 -14.27 10.72 -8.06
CA MET A 64 -13.52 11.66 -8.91
C MET A 64 -13.29 11.13 -10.32
N TYR A 65 -13.34 9.81 -10.51
CA TYR A 65 -13.02 9.10 -11.74
C TYR A 65 -14.02 7.98 -12.02
N ARG A 66 -14.51 7.89 -13.26
CA ARG A 66 -15.48 6.88 -13.72
C ARG A 66 -14.91 5.86 -14.72
N GLY A 67 -13.61 5.86 -14.95
CA GLY A 67 -13.00 4.93 -15.90
C GLY A 67 -12.63 3.58 -15.26
N LYS A 68 -11.76 2.83 -15.94
CA LYS A 68 -11.45 1.43 -15.60
C LYS A 68 -10.34 1.25 -14.56
N LEU A 69 -9.59 2.31 -14.26
CA LEU A 69 -8.53 2.27 -13.25
C LEU A 69 -9.11 2.08 -11.84
N LYS A 70 -8.36 1.34 -11.03
CA LYS A 70 -8.59 1.11 -9.60
C LYS A 70 -7.28 1.23 -8.84
N PHE A 71 -7.36 1.55 -7.56
CA PHE A 71 -6.22 1.36 -6.66
C PHE A 71 -6.03 -0.12 -6.39
N ASP A 72 -4.78 -0.55 -6.36
CA ASP A 72 -4.35 -1.86 -5.91
C ASP A 72 -2.99 -1.78 -5.20
N PHE A 73 -2.65 -2.81 -4.45
CA PHE A 73 -1.31 -2.97 -3.89
C PHE A 73 -0.33 -3.29 -5.01
N CYS A 74 0.72 -2.52 -5.11
CA CYS A 74 1.73 -2.63 -6.16
C CYS A 74 3.09 -2.80 -5.50
N LEU A 75 3.91 -3.67 -6.08
CA LEU A 75 5.35 -3.63 -5.90
C LEU A 75 5.94 -2.64 -6.91
N ASP A 76 7.26 -2.44 -6.86
CA ASP A 76 7.91 -1.50 -7.77
C ASP A 76 7.61 -1.82 -9.25
N GLU A 77 7.46 -0.74 -10.04
CA GLU A 77 7.16 -0.77 -11.49
C GLU A 77 5.77 -1.31 -11.92
N GLN A 78 4.89 -1.71 -11.00
CA GLN A 78 3.55 -2.23 -11.34
C GLN A 78 2.45 -1.16 -11.47
N GLY A 79 2.72 0.06 -11.00
CA GLY A 79 1.75 1.14 -10.90
C GLY A 79 1.89 2.21 -11.99
N MET A 80 0.81 2.96 -12.24
CA MET A 80 0.79 3.95 -13.33
C MET A 80 0.99 5.40 -12.86
N MET A 81 0.72 5.77 -11.59
CA MET A 81 0.73 7.19 -11.15
C MET A 81 2.11 7.83 -11.08
N SER A 82 3.20 7.06 -11.21
CA SER A 82 4.57 7.58 -11.13
C SER A 82 4.91 8.56 -12.24
N ASP A 83 4.43 8.37 -13.48
CA ASP A 83 4.60 9.37 -14.55
C ASP A 83 3.57 9.19 -15.67
N GLY A 84 2.70 10.20 -15.87
CA GLY A 84 1.98 10.36 -17.13
C GLY A 84 0.71 9.53 -17.34
N VAL A 85 -0.07 9.20 -16.30
CA VAL A 85 -1.40 8.63 -16.54
C VAL A 85 -2.29 9.68 -17.21
N ASP A 86 -2.57 9.44 -18.48
CA ASP A 86 -3.48 10.23 -19.32
C ASP A 86 -4.94 9.95 -18.91
N ILE A 87 -5.23 10.16 -17.63
CA ILE A 87 -6.58 10.10 -17.11
C ILE A 87 -7.27 11.34 -17.68
N ARG A 88 -8.25 11.15 -18.58
CA ARG A 88 -9.18 12.21 -19.01
C ARG A 88 -10.04 12.67 -17.83
N VAL A 89 -9.40 13.40 -16.93
CA VAL A 89 -9.95 13.95 -15.71
C VAL A 89 -9.59 15.42 -15.74
N GLU A 90 -10.56 16.28 -15.49
CA GLU A 90 -10.34 17.72 -15.35
C GLU A 90 -9.12 17.97 -14.45
N CYS A 91 -8.16 18.81 -14.87
CA CYS A 91 -6.91 19.03 -14.15
C CYS A 91 -7.06 19.26 -12.63
N LYS A 92 -8.17 19.88 -12.19
CA LYS A 92 -8.50 20.09 -10.77
C LYS A 92 -8.66 18.78 -9.99
N LYS A 93 -9.28 17.77 -10.58
CA LYS A 93 -9.50 16.45 -9.97
C LYS A 93 -8.22 15.60 -9.98
N VAL A 94 -7.31 15.81 -10.93
CA VAL A 94 -5.99 15.15 -10.94
C VAL A 94 -5.16 15.56 -9.72
N LYS A 95 -5.15 16.85 -9.37
CA LYS A 95 -4.43 17.33 -8.18
C LYS A 95 -5.00 16.71 -6.90
N GLN A 96 -6.33 16.73 -6.74
CA GLN A 96 -7.00 16.10 -5.60
C GLN A 96 -6.73 14.60 -5.51
N LEU A 97 -6.69 13.91 -6.66
CA LEU A 97 -6.38 12.49 -6.71
C LEU A 97 -4.93 12.22 -6.29
N LYS A 98 -3.96 13.04 -6.73
CA LYS A 98 -2.57 12.95 -6.28
C LYS A 98 -2.43 13.19 -4.78
N GLU A 99 -3.09 14.20 -4.23
CA GLU A 99 -3.10 14.47 -2.78
C GLU A 99 -3.66 13.28 -1.98
N LYS A 100 -4.77 12.68 -2.44
CA LYS A 100 -5.31 11.47 -1.80
C LYS A 100 -4.40 10.26 -1.97
N TRP A 101 -3.78 10.10 -3.13
CA TRP A 101 -2.83 9.03 -3.39
C TRP A 101 -1.63 9.09 -2.43
N PHE A 102 -1.04 10.26 -2.23
CA PHE A 102 0.00 10.45 -1.22
C PHE A 102 -0.51 10.10 0.18
N LYS A 103 -1.69 10.61 0.55
CA LYS A 103 -2.29 10.31 1.86
C LYS A 103 -2.53 8.82 2.09
N PHE A 104 -3.00 8.08 1.10
CA PHE A 104 -3.21 6.63 1.25
C PHE A 104 -1.89 5.87 1.37
N ASN A 105 -0.84 6.28 0.65
CA ASN A 105 0.49 5.70 0.79
C ASN A 105 1.12 6.02 2.16
N ASP A 106 0.89 7.23 2.69
CA ASP A 106 1.32 7.59 4.05
C ASP A 106 0.57 6.76 5.11
N GLU A 107 -0.75 6.57 4.95
CA GLU A 107 -1.56 5.70 5.81
C GLU A 107 -1.04 4.24 5.78
N LEU A 108 -0.75 3.70 4.58
CA LEU A 108 -0.17 2.36 4.41
C LEU A 108 1.21 2.25 5.05
N SER A 109 2.08 3.24 4.85
CA SER A 109 3.42 3.30 5.44
C SER A 109 3.35 3.30 6.97
N GLY A 110 2.41 4.05 7.55
CA GLY A 110 2.14 4.04 8.98
C GLY A 110 1.75 2.64 9.49
N MET A 111 0.86 1.95 8.77
CA MET A 111 0.44 0.59 9.11
C MET A 111 1.60 -0.41 9.02
N GLN A 112 2.45 -0.31 7.98
CA GLN A 112 3.65 -1.13 7.82
C GLN A 112 4.63 -0.94 9.00
N ILE A 113 4.89 0.32 9.38
CA ILE A 113 5.78 0.65 10.51
C ILE A 113 5.22 0.10 11.83
N ASP A 114 3.92 0.24 12.07
CA ASP A 114 3.30 -0.22 13.31
C ASP A 114 3.24 -1.75 13.38
N PHE A 115 3.04 -2.42 12.25
CA PHE A 115 3.21 -3.87 12.11
C PHE A 115 4.61 -4.29 12.53
N GLU A 116 5.65 -3.66 11.98
CA GLU A 116 7.04 -4.00 12.31
C GLU A 116 7.36 -3.81 13.79
N LYS A 117 6.92 -2.70 14.39
CA LYS A 117 7.12 -2.46 15.83
C LYS A 117 6.48 -3.54 16.69
N LYS A 118 5.25 -3.96 16.34
CA LYS A 118 4.56 -5.07 17.04
C LYS A 118 5.32 -6.39 16.84
N HIS A 119 5.76 -6.67 15.62
CA HIS A 119 6.51 -7.87 15.28
C HIS A 119 7.85 -7.95 16.03
N ILE A 120 8.66 -6.89 16.01
CA ILE A 120 9.95 -6.81 16.71
C ILE A 120 9.77 -7.01 18.22
N LYS A 121 8.77 -6.37 18.83
CA LYS A 121 8.46 -6.55 20.26
C LYS A 121 8.08 -8.00 20.59
N SER A 122 7.40 -8.71 19.69
CA SER A 122 7.03 -10.11 19.88
C SER A 122 8.23 -11.05 19.82
N LEU A 123 9.24 -10.73 19.01
CA LEU A 123 10.48 -11.51 18.88
C LEU A 123 11.43 -11.33 20.07
N GLN A 124 11.44 -10.16 20.71
CA GLN A 124 12.28 -9.88 21.89
C GLN A 124 11.73 -10.49 23.20
N LYS A 125 10.50 -11.00 23.21
CA LYS A 125 9.87 -11.65 24.37
C LYS A 125 9.99 -13.19 24.34
N LYS A 126 10.58 -13.76 23.30
CA LYS A 126 10.97 -15.18 23.22
C LYS A 126 12.47 -15.30 23.48
#